data_AF-X1PJK8-F1
#
_entry.id   AF-X1PJK8-F1
#
_cell.length_a   1.000
_cell.length_b   1.000
_cell.length_c   1.000
_cell.angle_alpha   90.00
_cell.angle_beta   90.00
_cell.angle_gamma   90.00
#
_symmetry.space_group_name_H-M   'P 1'
#
loop_
_entity.id
_entity.type
_entity.pdbx_description
1 polymer ?
#
loop_
_entity_poly.entity_id
_entity_poly.type
_entity_poly.pdbx_seq_one_letter_code
_entity_poly.pdbx_strand_id
1 'polypeptide(L)'
;GKDNWKAGVDAAAAKDLFAKGVDRAGTAKWRDHALKKGPGRFAEGVYIAGPDYETGFKPYHDAISRVDLGPRFPKRDPRNLNRVKIIVDALIAEKIK
;
A
#
# COMPACT_ATOMS: atom_id res chain seq x y z
N GLY A 1 -16.35 -4.13 15.66
CA GLY A 1 -17.60 -4.90 15.85
C GLY A 1 -18.26 -5.19 14.51
N LYS A 2 -19.33 -5.99 14.51
CA LYS A 2 -20.08 -6.41 13.29
C LYS A 2 -20.53 -5.22 12.43
N ASP A 3 -20.93 -4.12 13.05
CA ASP A 3 -21.40 -2.92 12.34
C ASP A 3 -20.28 -2.21 11.56
N ASN A 4 -19.10 -2.07 12.17
CA ASN A 4 -17.94 -1.51 11.47
C ASN A 4 -17.49 -2.38 10.30
N TRP A 5 -17.61 -3.72 10.43
CA TRP A 5 -17.33 -4.64 9.34
C TRP A 5 -18.33 -4.44 8.19
N LYS A 6 -19.64 -4.40 8.50
CA LYS A 6 -20.68 -4.19 7.50
C LYS A 6 -20.50 -2.85 6.77
N ALA A 7 -20.28 -1.77 7.51
CA ALA A 7 -20.02 -0.45 6.93
C ALA A 7 -18.82 -0.45 5.98
N GLY A 8 -17.74 -1.16 6.33
CA GLY A 8 -16.56 -1.31 5.47
C GLY A 8 -16.84 -2.08 4.18
N VAL A 9 -17.58 -3.19 4.28
CA VAL A 9 -17.96 -4.01 3.12
C VAL A 9 -18.90 -3.25 2.19
N ASP A 10 -19.94 -2.62 2.74
CA ASP A 10 -20.92 -1.84 1.96
C ASP A 10 -20.22 -0.68 1.22
N ALA A 11 -19.32 0.04 1.89
CA ALA A 11 -18.56 1.13 1.28
C ALA A 11 -17.62 0.64 0.15
N ALA A 12 -17.00 -0.52 0.32
CA ALA A 12 -16.14 -1.12 -0.71
C ALA A 12 -16.97 -1.61 -1.92
N ALA A 13 -18.13 -2.22 -1.67
CA ALA A 13 -19.06 -2.67 -2.70
C ALA A 13 -19.63 -1.49 -3.49
N ALA A 14 -20.07 -0.43 -2.80
CA ALA A 14 -20.59 0.78 -3.45
C ALA A 14 -19.57 1.47 -4.37
N LYS A 15 -18.27 1.30 -4.12
CA LYS A 15 -17.18 1.84 -4.93
C LYS A 15 -16.62 0.85 -5.95
N ASP A 16 -17.18 -0.36 -6.01
CA ASP A 16 -16.76 -1.48 -6.85
C ASP A 16 -15.26 -1.80 -6.73
N LEU A 17 -14.73 -1.74 -5.51
CA LEU A 17 -13.29 -1.88 -5.27
C LEU A 17 -12.77 -3.29 -5.58
N PHE A 18 -13.60 -4.31 -5.41
CA PHE A 18 -13.22 -5.70 -5.68
C PHE A 18 -13.01 -5.94 -7.18
N ALA A 19 -14.00 -5.62 -8.02
CA ALA A 19 -13.89 -5.85 -9.46
C ALA A 19 -12.73 -5.04 -10.07
N LYS A 20 -12.63 -3.76 -9.72
CA LYS A 20 -11.47 -2.91 -10.10
C LYS A 20 -10.12 -3.52 -9.69
N GLY A 21 -10.07 -4.14 -8.51
CA GLY A 21 -8.87 -4.82 -8.03
C GLY A 21 -8.53 -6.06 -8.85
N VAL A 22 -9.54 -6.87 -9.20
CA VAL A 22 -9.39 -8.06 -10.06
C VAL A 22 -8.93 -7.66 -11.46
N ASP A 23 -9.57 -6.66 -12.07
CA ASP A 23 -9.24 -6.17 -13.40
C ASP A 23 -7.82 -5.60 -13.45
N ARG A 24 -7.44 -4.81 -12.43
CA ARG A 24 -6.09 -4.25 -12.30
C ARG A 24 -5.02 -5.32 -12.12
N ALA A 25 -5.29 -6.34 -11.31
CA ALA A 25 -4.32 -7.42 -11.07
C ALA A 25 -4.16 -8.31 -12.31
N GLY A 26 -5.25 -8.55 -13.03
CA GLY A 26 -5.30 -9.46 -14.16
C GLY A 26 -4.78 -10.85 -13.82
N THR A 27 -4.45 -11.63 -14.85
CA THR A 27 -4.00 -13.02 -14.67
C THR A 27 -2.54 -13.26 -14.98
N ALA A 28 -1.85 -12.32 -15.62
CA ALA A 28 -0.48 -12.51 -16.10
C ALA A 28 0.49 -12.81 -14.95
N LYS A 29 0.39 -12.05 -13.85
CA LYS A 29 1.30 -12.13 -12.71
C LYS A 29 1.29 -13.50 -12.03
N TRP A 30 0.12 -14.03 -11.69
CA TRP A 30 0.06 -15.32 -11.00
C TRP A 30 0.48 -16.47 -11.93
N ARG A 31 0.15 -16.42 -13.23
CA ARG A 31 0.60 -17.41 -14.21
C ARG A 31 2.12 -17.42 -14.32
N ASP A 32 2.73 -16.25 -14.45
CA ASP A 32 4.19 -16.10 -14.55
C ASP A 32 4.89 -16.64 -13.30
N HIS A 33 4.39 -16.30 -12.11
CA HIS A 33 4.95 -16.80 -10.86
C HIS A 33 4.70 -18.29 -10.59
N ALA A 34 3.61 -18.87 -11.10
CA ALA A 34 3.36 -20.30 -11.01
C ALA A 34 4.39 -21.09 -11.84
N LEU A 35 4.83 -20.54 -12.96
CA LEU A 35 5.84 -21.14 -13.84
C LEU A 35 7.27 -20.93 -13.32
N LYS A 36 7.60 -19.72 -12.87
CA LYS A 36 8.99 -19.32 -12.58
C LYS A 36 9.49 -19.69 -11.19
N LYS A 37 8.61 -19.82 -10.19
CA LYS A 37 9.05 -20.05 -8.81
C LYS A 37 9.14 -21.57 -8.55
N GLY A 38 10.32 -22.11 -8.27
CA GLY A 38 10.51 -23.53 -7.94
C GLY A 38 10.11 -23.90 -6.50
N PRO A 39 10.31 -25.14 -6.04
CA PRO A 39 10.00 -25.57 -4.66
C PRO A 39 10.97 -25.03 -3.58
N GLY A 40 12.14 -24.49 -3.95
CA GLY A 40 13.12 -23.90 -3.01
C GLY A 40 12.83 -22.42 -2.71
N ARG A 41 11.76 -22.11 -1.96
CA ARG A 41 11.23 -20.74 -1.91
C ARG A 41 11.60 -19.93 -0.67
N PHE A 42 12.51 -18.98 -0.85
CA PHE A 42 12.43 -17.62 -0.28
C PHE A 42 13.37 -16.71 -1.07
N ALA A 43 14.65 -17.08 -1.17
CA ALA A 43 15.67 -16.28 -1.85
C ALA A 43 15.33 -16.01 -3.34
N GLU A 44 15.01 -17.06 -4.11
CA GLU A 44 14.58 -16.93 -5.51
C GLU A 44 13.33 -16.04 -5.65
N GLY A 45 12.37 -16.19 -4.72
CA GLY A 45 11.16 -15.40 -4.70
C GLY A 45 11.40 -13.91 -4.42
N VAL A 46 12.36 -13.58 -3.54
CA VAL A 46 12.75 -12.20 -3.21
C VAL A 46 13.40 -11.53 -4.43
N TYR A 47 14.34 -12.20 -5.10
CA TYR A 47 15.00 -11.64 -6.29
C TYR A 47 13.99 -11.37 -7.42
N ILE A 48 13.09 -12.32 -7.69
CA ILE A 48 12.06 -12.16 -8.73
C ILE A 48 11.07 -11.03 -8.40
N ALA A 49 10.77 -10.81 -7.12
CA ALA A 49 9.80 -9.81 -6.69
C ALA A 49 10.35 -8.37 -6.59
N GLY A 50 11.66 -8.17 -6.74
CA GLY A 50 12.31 -6.85 -6.62
C GLY A 50 11.67 -5.77 -7.50
N PRO A 51 11.57 -5.97 -8.83
CA PRO A 51 10.96 -4.99 -9.73
C PRO A 51 9.48 -4.71 -9.44
N ASP A 52 8.74 -5.76 -9.05
CA ASP A 52 7.33 -5.64 -8.64
C ASP A 52 7.17 -4.79 -7.37
N TYR A 53 8.07 -4.99 -6.40
CA TYR A 53 8.10 -4.21 -5.18
C TYR A 53 8.42 -2.75 -5.47
N GLU A 54 9.48 -2.49 -6.26
CA GLU A 54 9.87 -1.13 -6.65
C GLU A 54 8.72 -0.42 -7.35
N THR A 55 8.12 -1.04 -8.36
CA THR A 55 7.00 -0.48 -9.11
C THR A 55 5.78 -0.22 -8.20
N GLY A 56 5.44 -1.17 -7.32
CA GLY A 56 4.28 -1.05 -6.44
C GLY A 56 4.46 -0.05 -5.31
N PHE A 57 5.69 0.11 -4.81
CA PHE A 57 6.01 1.02 -3.71
C PHE A 57 6.33 2.44 -4.18
N LYS A 58 6.86 2.60 -5.40
CA LYS A 58 7.30 3.89 -5.95
C LYS A 58 6.28 5.03 -5.76
N PRO A 59 4.97 4.88 -6.02
CA PRO A 59 4.02 5.97 -5.82
C PRO A 59 3.96 6.46 -4.37
N TYR A 60 4.02 5.54 -3.41
CA TYR A 60 4.00 5.85 -1.98
C TYR A 60 5.33 6.43 -1.50
N HIS A 61 6.45 5.91 -2.00
CA HIS A 61 7.77 6.49 -1.78
C HIS A 61 7.78 7.95 -2.24
N ASP A 62 7.38 8.20 -3.48
CA ASP A 62 7.35 9.55 -4.06
C ASP A 62 6.38 10.47 -3.29
N ALA A 63 5.25 9.94 -2.79
CA ALA A 63 4.34 10.69 -1.93
C ALA A 63 5.01 11.10 -0.61
N ILE A 64 5.67 10.16 0.09
CA ILE A 64 6.40 10.44 1.34
C ILE A 64 7.53 11.46 1.10
N SER A 65 8.30 11.31 0.03
CA SER A 65 9.45 12.18 -0.26
C SER A 65 9.07 13.64 -0.50
N ARG A 66 7.82 13.93 -0.88
CA ARG A 66 7.31 15.29 -1.09
C ARG A 66 6.72 15.94 0.16
N VAL A 67 6.52 15.18 1.24
CA VAL A 67 5.85 15.68 2.45
C VAL A 67 6.75 16.64 3.21
N ASP A 68 6.26 17.85 3.47
CA ASP A 68 6.80 18.70 4.53
C ASP A 68 6.24 18.26 5.89
N LEU A 69 7.13 17.83 6.78
CA LEU A 69 6.78 17.39 8.13
C LEU A 69 6.64 18.54 9.13
N GLY A 70 6.97 19.77 8.74
CA GLY A 70 7.01 20.93 9.61
C GLY A 70 8.10 20.83 10.70
N PRO A 71 8.02 21.67 11.74
CA PRO A 71 9.04 21.72 12.79
C PRO A 71 9.10 20.42 13.60
N ARG A 72 10.30 20.09 14.08
CA ARG A 72 10.52 19.01 15.05
C ARG A 72 10.64 19.61 16.44
N PHE A 73 9.82 19.13 17.37
CA PHE A 73 9.81 19.57 18.76
C PHE A 73 10.68 18.65 19.64
N PRO A 74 10.98 19.03 20.89
CA PRO A 74 11.75 18.20 21.82
C PRO A 74 11.25 16.75 21.90
N LYS A 75 12.16 15.84 22.27
CA LYS A 75 11.85 14.40 22.36
C LYS A 75 10.60 14.17 23.23
N ARG A 76 9.65 13.38 22.73
CA ARG A 76 8.33 13.07 23.35
C ARG A 76 7.35 14.23 23.48
N ASP A 77 7.61 15.39 22.86
CA ASP A 77 6.60 16.43 22.75
C ASP A 77 5.37 15.90 21.95
N PRO A 78 4.15 15.98 22.49
CA PRO A 78 2.94 15.46 21.84
C PRO A 78 2.71 16.01 20.43
N ARG A 79 3.17 17.24 20.14
CA ARG A 79 3.04 17.86 18.81
C ARG A 79 3.80 17.12 17.72
N ASN A 80 4.82 16.32 18.08
CA ASN A 80 5.51 15.47 17.12
C ASN A 80 4.60 14.38 16.51
N LEU A 81 3.47 14.03 17.14
CA LEU A 81 2.49 13.09 16.56
C LEU A 81 1.86 13.64 15.27
N ASN A 82 1.77 14.97 15.13
CA ASN A 82 1.27 15.59 13.90
C ASN A 82 2.13 15.20 12.69
N ARG A 83 3.44 14.98 12.88
CA ARG A 83 4.34 14.53 11.81
C ARG A 83 3.94 13.14 11.29
N VAL A 84 3.50 12.25 12.18
CA VAL A 84 3.00 10.91 11.80
C VAL A 84 1.67 11.05 11.05
N LYS A 85 0.77 11.91 11.55
CA LYS A 85 -0.51 12.18 10.88
C LYS A 85 -0.30 12.66 9.44
N ILE A 86 0.61 13.61 9.21
CA ILE A 86 0.88 14.16 7.88
C ILE A 86 1.35 13.06 6.91
N ILE A 87 2.23 12.15 7.35
CA ILE A 87 2.65 11.01 6.52
C ILE A 87 1.48 10.09 6.19
N VAL A 88 0.65 9.78 7.18
CA VAL A 88 -0.53 8.92 6.97
C VAL A 88 -1.51 9.57 6.00
N ASP A 89 -1.76 10.88 6.13
CA ASP A 89 -2.62 11.63 5.22
C ASP A 89 -2.09 11.57 3.78
N ALA A 90 -0.77 11.71 3.58
CA ALA A 90 -0.15 11.61 2.25
C ALA A 90 -0.30 10.21 1.63
N LEU A 91 -0.14 9.15 2.43
CA LEU A 91 -0.33 7.76 1.99
C LEU A 91 -1.79 7.47 1.65
N ILE A 92 -2.74 7.98 2.43
CA ILE A 92 -4.18 7.86 2.16
C ILE A 92 -4.53 8.59 0.87
N ALA A 93 -4.03 9.81 0.69
CA ALA A 93 -4.26 10.59 -0.52
C ALA A 93 -3.75 9.85 -1.75
N GLU A 94 -2.55 9.25 -1.70
CA GLU A 94 -2.02 8.45 -2.81
C GLU A 94 -2.85 7.19 -3.08
N LYS A 95 -3.36 6.53 -2.04
CA LYS A 95 -4.17 5.31 -2.17
C LYS A 95 -5.53 5.54 -2.84
N ILE A 96 -6.12 6.71 -2.62
CA ILE A 96 -7.49 7.04 -3.05
C ILE A 96 -7.53 7.62 -4.47
N LYS A 97 -6.40 8.12 -4.99
CA LYS A 97 -6.28 8.52 -6.41
C LYS A 97 -6.62 7.37 -7.35
#